data_AF-A0A3P6QNF4-F1
#
_entry.id   AF-A0A3P6QNF4-F1
#
_cell.length_a   1.000
_cell.length_b   1.000
_cell.length_c   1.000
_cell.angle_alpha   90.00
_cell.angle_beta   90.00
_cell.angle_gamma   90.00
#
_symmetry.space_group_name_H-M   'P 1'
#
loop_
_entity.id
_entity.type
_entity.pdbx_description
1 polymer ?
#
loop_
_entity_poly.entity_id
_entity_poly.type
_entity_poly.pdbx_seq_one_letter_code
_entity_poly.pdbx_strand_id
1 'polypeptide(L)'
;MSEYCGSIPGDLEDFAGVDVIEELPEELKNHIRLLKDVMKNYRSGPLPKTVKMLPHLPGYESLLEMLSPLDWSVHAYPRMVKIFASKGNDPALQ
;
A
#
# COMPACT_ATOMS: atom_id res chain seq x y z
N MET A 1 -20.73 -13.52 29.11
CA MET A 1 -20.57 -12.06 28.95
C MET A 1 -19.59 -11.85 27.81
N SER A 2 -20.01 -11.15 26.77
CA SER A 2 -19.17 -10.84 25.60
C SER A 2 -18.04 -9.93 26.06
N GLU A 3 -16.80 -10.41 26.02
CA GLU A 3 -15.61 -9.59 26.25
C GLU A 3 -15.47 -8.67 25.03
N TYR A 4 -15.95 -7.45 25.20
CA TYR A 4 -15.72 -6.37 24.27
C TYR A 4 -14.21 -6.13 24.23
N CYS A 5 -13.54 -6.65 23.20
CA CYS A 5 -12.17 -6.28 22.84
C CYS A 5 -12.22 -4.82 22.37
N GLY A 6 -12.31 -3.90 23.32
CA GLY A 6 -12.10 -2.50 23.10
C GLY A 6 -10.60 -2.31 22.89
N SER A 7 -10.22 -1.90 21.68
CA SER A 7 -8.88 -1.43 21.37
C SER A 7 -8.47 -0.39 22.41
N ILE A 8 -7.28 -0.54 23.01
CA ILE A 8 -6.79 0.42 24.00
C ILE A 8 -6.47 1.73 23.25
N PRO A 9 -6.80 2.91 23.81
CA PRO A 9 -6.35 4.18 23.26
C PRO A 9 -4.81 4.22 23.36
N GLY A 10 -4.14 3.91 22.25
CA GLY A 10 -2.69 3.73 22.16
C GLY A 10 -2.26 2.71 21.09
N ASP A 11 -3.09 1.70 20.79
CA ASP A 11 -2.77 0.67 19.78
C ASP A 11 -2.63 1.22 18.35
N LEU A 12 -3.08 2.45 18.10
CA LEU A 12 -2.97 3.14 16.80
C LEU A 12 -1.71 3.99 16.66
N GLU A 13 -0.95 4.21 17.74
CA GLU A 13 0.26 5.05 17.71
C GLU A 13 1.47 4.30 17.15
N ASP A 14 1.42 2.96 17.11
CA ASP A 14 2.45 2.08 16.50
C ASP A 14 2.38 1.99 14.96
N PHE A 15 1.58 2.82 14.29
CA PHE A 15 1.65 2.98 12.83
C PHE A 15 2.92 3.77 12.45
N ALA A 16 4.08 3.14 12.58
CA ALA A 16 5.41 3.61 12.18
C ALA A 16 5.58 3.81 10.65
N GLY A 17 4.49 3.99 9.91
CA GLY A 17 4.49 4.20 8.46
C GLY A 17 4.63 5.66 8.03
N VAL A 18 4.38 6.62 8.93
CA VAL A 18 4.43 8.06 8.60
C VAL A 18 5.88 8.57 8.57
N ASP A 19 6.73 8.11 9.49
CA ASP A 19 8.11 8.59 9.62
C ASP A 19 8.99 8.19 8.42
N VAL A 20 8.68 7.07 7.76
CA VAL A 20 9.47 6.54 6.63
C VAL A 20 9.37 7.44 5.38
N ILE A 21 8.25 8.12 5.15
CA ILE A 21 8.09 8.95 3.95
C ILE A 21 8.91 10.24 4.05
N GLU A 22 9.00 10.83 5.25
CA GLU A 22 9.63 12.14 5.43
C GLU A 22 11.17 12.11 5.31
N GLU A 23 11.78 10.95 5.45
CA GLU A 23 13.24 10.77 5.27
C GLU A 23 13.65 10.52 3.81
N LEU A 24 12.70 10.29 2.90
CA LEU A 24 12.99 10.00 1.50
C LEU A 24 13.46 11.24 0.70
N PRO A 25 14.22 11.05 -0.39
CA PRO A 25 14.48 12.10 -1.37
C PRO A 25 13.19 12.75 -1.89
N GLU A 26 13.21 14.08 -2.06
CA GLU A 26 12.02 14.86 -2.42
C GLU A 26 11.35 14.40 -3.73
N GLU A 27 12.14 13.95 -4.71
CA GLU A 27 11.62 13.39 -5.95
C GLU A 27 10.77 12.12 -5.72
N LEU A 28 11.24 11.23 -4.83
CA LEU A 28 10.51 10.01 -4.48
C LEU A 28 9.26 10.31 -3.67
N LYS A 29 9.32 11.28 -2.75
CA LYS A 29 8.12 11.75 -2.02
C LYS A 29 7.04 12.23 -2.99
N ASN A 30 7.42 13.06 -3.95
CA ASN A 30 6.49 13.59 -4.94
C ASN A 30 5.91 12.50 -5.85
N HIS A 31 6.74 11.53 -6.24
CA HIS A 31 6.27 10.37 -7.00
C HIS A 31 5.28 9.50 -6.21
N ILE A 32 5.56 9.23 -4.93
CA ILE A 32 4.64 8.48 -4.05
C ILE A 32 3.33 9.24 -3.87
N ARG A 33 3.37 10.56 -3.61
CA ARG A 33 2.18 11.41 -3.51
C ARG A 33 1.32 11.35 -4.77
N LEU A 34 1.95 11.40 -5.95
CA LEU A 34 1.26 11.26 -7.23
C LEU A 34 0.60 9.88 -7.37
N LEU A 35 1.31 8.81 -7.01
CA LEU A 35 0.76 7.46 -7.04
C LEU A 35 -0.42 7.30 -6.09
N LYS A 36 -0.38 7.88 -4.88
CA LYS A 36 -1.51 7.88 -3.94
C LYS A 36 -2.74 8.52 -4.55
N ASP A 37 -2.60 9.69 -5.17
CA ASP A 37 -3.71 10.38 -5.82
C ASP A 37 -4.30 9.57 -6.99
N VAL A 38 -3.44 8.93 -7.78
CA VAL A 38 -3.87 8.01 -8.85
C VAL A 38 -4.67 6.84 -8.28
N MET A 39 -4.18 6.20 -7.22
CA MET A 39 -4.84 5.02 -6.62
C MET A 39 -6.19 5.38 -5.99
N LYS A 40 -6.29 6.56 -5.37
CA LYS A 40 -7.53 7.08 -4.77
C LYS A 40 -8.62 7.36 -5.81
N ASN A 41 -8.23 7.91 -6.97
CA ASN A 41 -9.17 8.32 -8.03
C ASN A 41 -9.30 7.30 -9.18
N TYR A 42 -8.59 6.17 -9.11
CA TYR A 42 -8.56 5.18 -10.17
C TYR A 42 -9.94 4.59 -10.45
N ARG A 43 -10.33 4.48 -11.72
CA ARG A 43 -11.60 3.88 -12.14
C ARG A 43 -11.43 2.80 -13.20
N SER A 44 -10.55 3.03 -14.16
CA SER A 44 -10.32 2.14 -15.30
C SER A 44 -8.95 2.42 -15.94
N GLY A 45 -8.56 1.58 -16.90
CA GLY A 45 -7.30 1.71 -17.63
C GLY A 45 -6.15 0.90 -17.02
N PRO A 46 -4.92 1.07 -17.52
CA PRO A 46 -3.75 0.42 -16.96
C PRO A 46 -3.28 1.15 -15.69
N LEU A 47 -2.98 0.38 -14.64
CA LEU A 47 -2.28 0.93 -13.47
C LEU A 47 -0.85 1.37 -13.85
N PRO A 48 -0.29 2.38 -13.15
CA PRO A 48 1.09 2.83 -13.35
C PRO A 48 2.08 1.67 -13.27
N LYS A 49 3.16 1.74 -14.08
CA LYS A 49 4.20 0.69 -14.09
C LYS A 49 4.80 0.50 -12.70
N THR A 50 5.11 1.58 -11.98
CA THR A 50 5.65 1.54 -10.61
C THR A 50 4.82 0.65 -9.69
N VAL A 51 3.50 0.84 -9.70
CA VAL A 51 2.55 0.09 -8.88
C VAL A 51 2.52 -1.38 -9.28
N LYS A 52 2.54 -1.67 -10.59
CA LYS A 52 2.57 -3.05 -11.10
C LYS A 52 3.86 -3.78 -10.77
N MET A 53 4.97 -3.07 -10.60
CA MET A 53 6.27 -3.66 -10.26
C MET A 53 6.41 -3.98 -8.76
N LEU A 54 5.54 -3.46 -7.88
CA LEU A 54 5.62 -3.66 -6.43
C LEU A 54 5.86 -5.11 -6.01
N PRO A 55 5.13 -6.13 -6.51
CA PRO A 55 5.33 -7.51 -6.06
C PRO A 55 6.75 -8.05 -6.34
N HIS A 56 7.49 -7.44 -7.25
CA HIS A 56 8.84 -7.84 -7.64
C HIS A 56 9.95 -7.11 -6.87
N LEU A 57 9.60 -6.13 -6.02
CA LEU A 57 10.56 -5.37 -5.23
C LEU A 57 10.80 -6.05 -3.87
N PRO A 58 12.05 -6.11 -3.38
CA PRO A 58 12.32 -6.53 -2.00
C PRO A 58 11.74 -5.49 -1.03
N GLY A 59 11.16 -5.93 0.09
CA GLY A 59 10.57 -5.01 1.07
C GLY A 59 9.36 -4.23 0.54
N TYR A 60 8.62 -4.79 -0.42
CA TYR A 60 7.47 -4.11 -1.03
C TYR A 60 6.36 -3.76 -0.03
N GLU A 61 6.31 -4.39 1.13
CA GLU A 61 5.31 -4.16 2.18
C GLU A 61 5.35 -2.72 2.67
N SER A 62 6.54 -2.19 2.99
CA SER A 62 6.71 -0.78 3.36
C SER A 62 6.33 0.17 2.21
N LEU A 63 6.72 -0.15 0.97
CA LEU A 63 6.32 0.63 -0.20
C LEU A 63 4.79 0.63 -0.41
N LEU A 64 4.14 -0.50 -0.14
CA LEU A 64 2.70 -0.68 -0.26
C LEU A 64 1.98 0.14 0.80
N GLU A 65 2.45 0.13 2.04
CA GLU A 65 1.92 0.95 3.13
C GLU A 65 2.02 2.45 2.82
N MET A 66 3.15 2.91 2.26
CA MET A 66 3.32 4.30 1.84
C MET A 66 2.30 4.75 0.78
N LEU A 67 1.75 3.82 -0.01
CA LEU A 67 0.69 4.11 -0.98
C LEU A 67 -0.71 4.19 -0.35
N SER A 68 -0.82 4.03 0.97
CA SER A 68 -2.06 4.15 1.76
C SER A 68 -3.21 3.32 1.17
N PRO A 69 -3.12 1.97 1.22
CA PRO A 69 -4.07 1.09 0.56
C PRO A 69 -5.51 1.31 0.99
N LEU A 70 -5.75 1.69 2.25
CA LEU A 70 -7.08 1.98 2.79
C LEU A 70 -7.79 3.14 2.07
N ASP A 71 -7.05 4.05 1.45
CA ASP A 71 -7.60 5.20 0.71
C ASP A 71 -7.85 4.90 -0.77
N TRP A 72 -7.53 3.69 -1.23
CA TRP A 72 -7.69 3.33 -2.64
C TRP A 72 -9.14 3.27 -3.06
N SER A 73 -9.39 3.56 -4.34
CA SER A 73 -10.72 3.36 -4.90
C SER A 73 -11.13 1.88 -4.87
N VAL A 74 -12.44 1.63 -4.86
CA VAL A 74 -13.02 0.28 -4.99
C VAL A 74 -12.61 -0.44 -6.27
N HIS A 75 -12.15 0.29 -7.30
CA HIS A 75 -11.69 -0.26 -8.57
C HIS A 75 -10.20 -0.62 -8.55
N ALA A 76 -9.40 0.09 -7.73
CA ALA A 76 -7.96 -0.13 -7.63
C ALA A 76 -7.63 -1.43 -6.88
N TYR A 77 -8.33 -1.67 -5.77
CA TYR A 77 -8.15 -2.86 -4.93
C TYR A 77 -8.15 -4.20 -5.69
N PRO A 78 -9.21 -4.59 -6.41
CA PRO A 78 -9.24 -5.87 -7.11
C PRO A 78 -8.19 -5.97 -8.21
N ARG A 79 -7.79 -4.84 -8.81
CA ARG A 79 -6.73 -4.81 -9.81
C ARG A 79 -5.36 -5.08 -9.18
N MET A 80 -5.11 -4.50 -8.02
CA MET A 80 -3.89 -4.75 -7.23
C MET A 80 -3.82 -6.18 -6.73
N VAL A 81 -4.91 -6.72 -6.18
CA VAL A 81 -4.98 -8.13 -5.78
C VAL A 81 -4.64 -9.05 -6.95
N LYS A 82 -5.17 -8.78 -8.15
CA LYS A 82 -4.84 -9.55 -9.35
C LYS A 82 -3.34 -9.47 -9.71
N ILE A 83 -2.72 -8.29 -9.60
CA ILE A 83 -1.29 -8.11 -9.85
C ILE A 83 -0.46 -8.96 -8.88
N PHE A 84 -0.75 -8.87 -7.59
CA PHE A 84 -0.06 -9.66 -6.56
C PHE A 84 -0.28 -11.16 -6.72
N ALA A 85 -1.52 -11.60 -6.96
CA ALA A 85 -1.84 -13.01 -7.20
C ALA A 85 -1.16 -13.56 -8.47
N SER A 86 -1.00 -12.71 -9.51
CA SER A 86 -0.34 -13.11 -10.75
C SER A 86 1.19 -13.22 -10.65
N LYS A 87 1.80 -12.79 -9.53
CA LYS A 87 3.25 -12.98 -9.29
C LYS A 87 3.66 -14.46 -9.32
N GLY A 88 2.72 -15.39 -9.08
CA GLY A 88 2.80 -16.82 -9.42
C GLY A 88 4.21 -17.41 -9.54
N ASN A 89 4.90 -17.63 -8.42
CA ASN A 89 5.68 -18.85 -8.12
C ASN A 89 6.56 -18.78 -6.86
N ASP A 90 6.78 -17.61 -6.27
CA ASP A 90 7.42 -17.55 -4.95
C ASP A 90 6.34 -17.37 -3.87
N PRO A 91 6.21 -18.29 -2.90
CA PRO A 91 5.40 -18.01 -1.71
C PRO A 91 5.89 -16.68 -1.12
N ALA A 92 4.95 -15.79 -0.77
CA ALA A 92 5.27 -14.75 0.20
C ALA A 92 5.83 -15.49 1.42
N LEU A 93 7.11 -15.27 1.71
CA LEU A 93 7.95 -16.11 2.57
C LEU A 93 7.21 -16.62 3.82
N GLN A 94 7.40 -17.92 4.09
CA GLN A 94 7.11 -18.56 5.38
C GLN A 94 7.87 -17.91 6.52
#